data_AF-A0A1H9MLR6-F1
#
_entry.id   AF-A0A1H9MLR6-F1
#
_cell.length_a   1.000
_cell.length_b   1.000
_cell.length_c   1.000
_cell.angle_alpha   90.00
_cell.angle_beta   90.00
_cell.angle_gamma   90.00
#
_symmetry.space_group_name_H-M   'P 1'
#
loop_
_entity.id
_entity.type
_entity.pdbx_description
1 polymer ?
#
loop_
_entity_poly.entity_id
_entity_poly.type
_entity_poly.pdbx_seq_one_letter_code
_entity_poly.pdbx_strand_id
1 'polypeptide(L)'
;MDVLISGAGIAGPALAHWLARFGFSPVVVERAPSLRGGGQPVDFRGEAHLSVLRRMGVLDAVLAARTTPRDMVFRGLDGRERARLPGSFTAGDVEILRGDLSRLLYELSAADAEYVFGDWVTSLHDDGDGVDVTFAHGPSRRFDFVIGADGMRSGVRRLVFPRYRPEFQGYYFAIWDADGDDHDLTCSPGVVSAPGWLMYRSPVPPELMPDSLVAPGVYFDSVSRVRMPSVSSGRVALIGDAGYGSTLGGMGTGLAVVSAYVLAGEMAAGGDAFAATKP
;
A
#
# COMPACT_ATOMS: atom_id res chain seq x y z
N MET A 1 -13.86 -17.22 -12.07
CA MET A 1 -13.87 -17.09 -10.61
C MET A 1 -13.83 -15.62 -10.26
N ASP A 2 -14.76 -15.17 -9.43
CA ASP A 2 -14.89 -13.77 -8.99
C ASP A 2 -14.02 -13.53 -7.76
N VAL A 3 -13.14 -12.52 -7.82
CA VAL A 3 -12.20 -12.21 -6.74
C VAL A 3 -12.40 -10.77 -6.29
N LEU A 4 -12.76 -10.58 -5.02
CA LEU A 4 -12.80 -9.25 -4.43
C LEU A 4 -11.41 -8.83 -3.97
N ILE A 5 -11.03 -7.60 -4.25
CA ILE A 5 -9.81 -6.94 -3.79
C ILE A 5 -10.21 -5.70 -3.00
N SER A 6 -9.90 -5.67 -1.70
CA SER A 6 -10.15 -4.49 -0.86
C SER A 6 -8.95 -3.56 -0.89
N GLY A 7 -9.03 -2.44 -1.59
CA GLY A 7 -8.04 -1.36 -1.66
C GLY A 7 -7.52 -1.09 -3.07
N ALA A 8 -7.55 0.18 -3.50
CA ALA A 8 -7.05 0.65 -4.80
C ALA A 8 -5.74 1.45 -4.67
N GLY A 9 -4.82 0.98 -3.81
CA GLY A 9 -3.47 1.54 -3.67
C GLY A 9 -2.52 1.03 -4.76
N ILE A 10 -1.40 0.42 -4.34
CA ILE A 10 -0.44 -0.20 -5.27
C ILE A 10 -0.77 -1.68 -5.50
N ALA A 11 -0.89 -2.43 -4.40
CA ALA A 11 -1.03 -3.88 -4.45
C ALA A 11 -2.34 -4.33 -5.13
N GLY A 12 -3.43 -3.60 -4.91
CA GLY A 12 -4.76 -3.96 -5.44
C GLY A 12 -4.84 -3.91 -6.96
N PRO A 13 -4.59 -2.75 -7.62
CA PRO A 13 -4.58 -2.66 -9.07
C PRO A 13 -3.51 -3.56 -9.73
N ALA A 14 -2.33 -3.69 -9.11
CA ALA A 14 -1.30 -4.62 -9.59
C ALA A 14 -1.81 -6.09 -9.59
N LEU A 15 -2.53 -6.49 -8.54
CA LEU A 15 -3.14 -7.83 -8.46
C LEU A 15 -4.29 -7.99 -9.46
N ALA A 16 -5.15 -6.99 -9.59
CA ALA A 16 -6.27 -6.99 -10.53
C ALA A 16 -5.78 -7.25 -11.97
N HIS A 17 -4.71 -6.57 -12.39
CA HIS A 17 -4.07 -6.79 -13.68
C HIS A 17 -3.68 -8.27 -13.91
N TRP A 18 -3.00 -8.89 -12.93
CA TRP A 18 -2.55 -10.26 -13.06
C TRP A 18 -3.69 -11.28 -13.00
N LEU A 19 -4.66 -11.08 -12.10
CA LEU A 19 -5.83 -11.94 -12.00
C LEU A 19 -6.64 -11.95 -13.30
N ALA A 20 -6.90 -10.78 -13.89
CA ALA A 20 -7.57 -10.69 -15.18
C ALA A 20 -6.82 -11.46 -16.28
N ARG A 21 -5.49 -11.33 -16.35
CA ARG A 21 -4.64 -12.08 -17.29
C ARG A 21 -4.66 -13.59 -17.09
N PHE A 22 -4.92 -14.05 -15.88
CA PHE A 22 -5.09 -15.48 -15.57
C PHE A 22 -6.55 -15.96 -15.68
N GLY A 23 -7.47 -15.13 -16.17
CA GLY A 23 -8.86 -15.51 -16.43
C GLY A 23 -9.81 -15.41 -15.23
N PHE A 24 -9.39 -14.71 -14.16
CA PHE A 24 -10.27 -14.35 -13.06
C PHE A 24 -11.05 -13.06 -13.37
N SER A 25 -12.14 -12.83 -12.63
CA SER A 25 -12.94 -11.61 -12.70
C SER A 25 -12.68 -10.76 -11.44
N PRO A 26 -11.69 -9.85 -11.46
CA PRO A 26 -11.36 -9.03 -10.29
C PRO A 26 -12.36 -7.88 -10.10
N VAL A 27 -12.75 -7.66 -8.84
CA VAL A 27 -13.52 -6.50 -8.38
C VAL A 27 -12.70 -5.78 -7.33
N VAL A 28 -12.34 -4.52 -7.56
CA VAL A 28 -11.59 -3.69 -6.62
C VAL A 28 -12.55 -2.74 -5.91
N VAL A 29 -12.63 -2.83 -4.59
CA VAL A 29 -13.39 -1.89 -3.75
C VAL A 29 -12.42 -0.94 -3.03
N GLU A 30 -12.71 0.35 -3.02
CA GLU A 30 -11.88 1.37 -2.38
C GLU A 30 -12.74 2.33 -1.55
N ARG A 31 -12.33 2.56 -0.30
CA ARG A 31 -13.03 3.46 0.61
C ARG A 31 -13.02 4.90 0.13
N ALA A 32 -11.91 5.36 -0.43
CA ALA A 32 -11.83 6.70 -0.99
C ALA A 32 -12.81 6.85 -2.16
N PRO A 33 -13.47 8.01 -2.31
CA PRO A 33 -14.42 8.24 -3.39
C PRO A 33 -13.76 8.35 -4.77
N SER A 34 -12.43 8.44 -4.82
CA SER A 34 -11.62 8.47 -6.03
C SER A 34 -10.21 7.97 -5.72
N LEU A 35 -9.42 7.72 -6.77
CA LEU A 35 -7.98 7.50 -6.62
C LEU A 35 -7.33 8.69 -5.92
N ARG A 36 -6.38 8.39 -5.04
CA ARG A 36 -5.60 9.41 -4.35
C ARG A 36 -4.46 9.86 -5.24
N GLY A 37 -4.42 11.15 -5.56
CA GLY A 37 -3.26 11.80 -6.17
C GLY A 37 -2.15 12.07 -5.17
N GLY A 38 -0.99 12.49 -5.68
CA GLY A 38 0.16 12.89 -4.87
C GLY A 38 0.75 11.77 -4.02
N GLY A 39 1.39 12.14 -2.91
CA GLY A 39 2.02 11.23 -1.96
C GLY A 39 3.54 11.13 -2.12
N GLN A 40 4.15 10.39 -1.20
CA GLN A 40 5.60 10.29 -1.09
C GLN A 40 6.25 9.61 -2.32
N PRO A 41 7.51 9.93 -2.63
CA PRO A 41 8.33 9.11 -3.50
C PRO A 41 8.38 7.66 -3.03
N VAL A 42 8.37 6.73 -3.98
CA VAL A 42 8.49 5.29 -3.74
C VAL A 42 9.50 4.69 -4.70
N ASP A 43 10.16 3.65 -4.23
CA ASP A 43 11.29 3.05 -4.94
C ASP A 43 11.02 1.63 -5.42
N PHE A 44 11.64 1.31 -6.55
CA PHE A 44 11.90 -0.05 -6.98
C PHE A 44 13.41 -0.34 -6.90
N ARG A 45 13.76 -1.55 -6.45
CA ARG A 45 15.13 -1.98 -6.16
C ARG A 45 15.33 -3.41 -6.65
N GLY A 46 16.40 -3.65 -7.37
CA GLY A 46 16.82 -4.94 -7.89
C GLY A 46 15.97 -5.49 -9.03
N GLU A 47 16.53 -6.51 -9.70
CA GLU A 47 15.93 -7.15 -10.87
C GLU A 47 14.58 -7.81 -10.59
N ALA A 48 14.31 -8.24 -9.35
CA ALA A 48 13.01 -8.82 -9.01
C ALA A 48 11.87 -7.81 -9.25
N HIS A 49 12.03 -6.57 -8.81
CA HIS A 49 11.01 -5.54 -8.99
C HIS A 49 10.92 -5.12 -10.47
N LEU A 50 12.07 -4.82 -11.08
CA LEU A 50 12.14 -4.34 -12.46
C LEU A 50 11.62 -5.39 -13.47
N SER A 51 11.88 -6.67 -13.24
CA SER A 51 11.38 -7.74 -14.10
C SER A 51 9.87 -7.88 -14.03
N VAL A 52 9.23 -7.69 -12.87
CA VAL A 52 7.76 -7.71 -12.76
C VAL A 52 7.16 -6.50 -13.48
N LEU A 53 7.70 -5.29 -13.26
CA LEU A 53 7.24 -4.09 -13.99
C LEU A 53 7.36 -4.26 -15.52
N ARG A 54 8.43 -4.91 -15.98
CA ARG A 54 8.63 -5.23 -17.40
C ARG A 54 7.59 -6.22 -17.91
N ARG A 55 7.28 -7.27 -17.14
CA ARG A 55 6.23 -8.26 -17.49
C ARG A 55 4.83 -7.66 -17.48
N MET A 56 4.58 -6.68 -16.62
CA MET A 56 3.34 -5.88 -16.60
C MET A 56 3.23 -4.92 -17.79
N GLY A 57 4.35 -4.61 -18.46
CA GLY A 57 4.39 -3.66 -19.57
C GLY A 57 4.38 -2.18 -19.13
N VAL A 58 4.67 -1.88 -17.86
CA VAL A 58 4.63 -0.52 -17.31
C VAL A 58 6.01 0.07 -17.02
N LEU A 59 7.09 -0.71 -17.16
CA LEU A 59 8.44 -0.25 -16.80
C LEU A 59 8.82 1.05 -17.54
N ASP A 60 8.55 1.15 -18.85
CA ASP A 60 8.90 2.35 -19.62
C ASP A 60 8.12 3.59 -19.15
N ALA A 61 6.84 3.42 -18.82
CA ALA A 61 6.02 4.50 -18.26
C ALA A 61 6.49 4.93 -16.87
N VAL A 62 6.91 3.97 -16.03
CA VAL A 62 7.50 4.23 -14.71
C VAL A 62 8.83 4.98 -14.86
N LEU A 63 9.68 4.58 -15.81
CA LEU A 63 10.94 5.27 -16.09
C LEU A 63 10.72 6.68 -16.65
N ALA A 64 9.68 6.89 -17.44
CA ALA A 64 9.33 8.21 -17.96
C ALA A 64 8.80 9.15 -16.87
N ALA A 65 8.11 8.61 -15.86
CA ALA A 65 7.58 9.36 -14.72
C ALA A 65 8.55 9.43 -13.51
N ARG A 66 9.79 8.95 -13.66
CA ARG A 66 10.74 8.88 -12.55
C ARG A 66 11.08 10.26 -12.00
N THR A 67 11.27 10.33 -10.69
CA THR A 67 11.85 11.49 -10.03
C THR A 67 13.36 11.57 -10.30
N THR A 68 13.93 12.74 -10.08
CA THR A 68 15.39 12.92 -10.15
C THR A 68 15.97 12.65 -8.76
N PRO A 69 16.96 11.74 -8.61
CA PRO A 69 17.63 11.55 -7.33
C PRO A 69 18.28 12.87 -6.88
N ARG A 70 17.97 13.30 -5.66
CA ARG A 70 18.53 14.53 -5.05
C ARG A 70 19.11 14.22 -3.68
N ASP A 71 20.13 14.97 -3.31
CA ASP A 71 20.78 14.82 -2.00
C ASP A 71 19.83 15.24 -0.89
N MET A 72 19.76 14.43 0.17
CA MET A 72 19.06 14.80 1.40
C MET A 72 20.01 15.58 2.31
N VAL A 73 19.66 16.81 2.65
CA VAL A 73 20.44 17.70 3.51
C VAL A 73 19.79 17.77 4.88
N PHE A 74 20.52 17.39 5.92
CA PHE A 74 20.04 17.43 7.31
C PHE A 74 20.60 18.66 8.00
N ARG A 75 19.72 19.58 8.41
CA ARG A 75 20.07 20.81 9.13
C ARG A 75 19.59 20.76 10.58
N GLY A 76 20.35 21.41 11.47
CA GLY A 76 19.88 21.69 12.82
C GLY A 76 18.91 22.88 12.86
N LEU A 77 18.31 23.13 14.02
CA LEU A 77 17.47 24.32 14.26
C LEU A 77 18.21 25.65 14.10
N ASP A 78 19.55 25.63 14.13
CA ASP A 78 20.42 26.79 13.86
C ASP A 78 20.65 27.02 12.35
N GLY A 79 19.98 26.25 11.48
CA GLY A 79 20.11 26.30 10.02
C GLY A 79 21.42 25.72 9.48
N ARG A 80 22.32 25.25 10.36
CA ARG A 80 23.61 24.69 9.94
C ARG A 80 23.43 23.25 9.48
N GLU A 81 24.07 22.91 8.37
CA GLU A 81 24.17 21.54 7.87
C GLU A 81 24.87 20.65 8.92
N ARG A 82 24.29 19.47 9.14
CA ARG A 82 24.79 18.43 10.05
C ARG A 82 25.22 17.19 9.28
N ALA A 83 24.49 16.86 8.23
CA ALA A 83 24.80 15.75 7.34
C ALA A 83 24.21 16.00 5.96
N ARG A 84 24.78 15.31 4.97
CA ARG A 84 24.28 15.24 3.60
C ARG A 84 24.38 13.80 3.13
N LEU A 85 23.26 13.26 2.68
CA LEU A 85 23.21 11.93 2.09
C LEU A 85 23.04 12.09 0.58
N PRO A 86 23.96 11.53 -0.23
CA PRO A 86 23.82 11.57 -1.68
C PRO A 86 22.51 10.93 -2.14
N GLY A 87 21.86 11.50 -3.16
CA GLY A 87 20.62 10.92 -3.70
C GLY A 87 20.78 9.47 -4.19
N SER A 88 21.98 9.09 -4.63
CA SER A 88 22.32 7.71 -5.01
C SER A 88 22.35 6.72 -3.84
N PHE A 89 22.43 7.20 -2.61
CA PHE A 89 22.36 6.38 -1.40
C PHE A 89 20.92 6.16 -0.95
N THR A 90 20.05 7.16 -1.17
CA THR A 90 18.67 7.17 -0.65
C THR A 90 17.68 6.60 -1.65
N ALA A 91 17.87 6.84 -2.95
CA ALA A 91 17.00 6.37 -4.01
C ALA A 91 17.22 4.88 -4.34
N GLY A 92 16.16 4.21 -4.76
CA GLY A 92 16.25 2.92 -5.44
C GLY A 92 16.77 3.04 -6.89
N ASP A 93 16.72 1.93 -7.63
CA ASP A 93 17.08 1.94 -9.06
C ASP A 93 16.12 2.83 -9.86
N VAL A 94 14.87 2.92 -9.42
CA VAL A 94 13.85 3.83 -9.95
C VAL A 94 13.01 4.37 -8.81
N GLU A 95 12.93 5.70 -8.71
CA GLU A 95 12.04 6.41 -7.78
C GLU A 95 10.92 7.10 -8.59
N ILE A 96 9.69 7.01 -8.11
CA ILE A 96 8.49 7.61 -8.73
C ILE A 96 7.54 8.08 -7.63
N LEU A 97 6.75 9.12 -7.87
CA LEU A 97 5.71 9.52 -6.93
C LEU A 97 4.65 8.42 -6.79
N ARG A 98 4.25 8.11 -5.55
CA ARG A 98 3.25 7.08 -5.27
C ARG A 98 1.94 7.28 -6.04
N GLY A 99 1.49 8.53 -6.16
CA GLY A 99 0.27 8.89 -6.89
C GLY A 99 0.35 8.57 -8.38
N ASP A 100 1.49 8.88 -9.01
CA ASP A 100 1.72 8.57 -10.43
C ASP A 100 1.76 7.06 -10.66
N LEU A 101 2.45 6.31 -9.80
CA LEU A 101 2.46 4.87 -9.86
C LEU A 101 1.04 4.28 -9.65
N SER A 102 0.30 4.79 -8.67
CA SER A 102 -1.08 4.34 -8.40
C SER A 102 -2.00 4.58 -9.59
N ARG A 103 -1.85 5.73 -10.27
CA ARG A 103 -2.59 6.05 -11.49
C ARG A 103 -2.22 5.11 -12.64
N LEU A 104 -0.93 4.90 -12.89
CA LEU A 104 -0.45 3.98 -13.93
C LEU A 104 -0.98 2.56 -13.72
N LEU A 105 -0.95 2.05 -12.49
CA LEU A 105 -1.44 0.71 -12.17
C LEU A 105 -2.96 0.61 -12.28
N TYR A 106 -3.71 1.66 -11.89
CA TYR A 106 -5.15 1.72 -12.11
C TYR A 106 -5.49 1.70 -13.60
N GLU A 107 -4.86 2.56 -14.40
CA GLU A 107 -5.09 2.65 -15.85
C GLU A 107 -4.79 1.30 -16.55
N LEU A 108 -3.78 0.57 -16.06
CA LEU A 108 -3.39 -0.74 -16.56
C LEU A 108 -4.48 -1.81 -16.34
N SER A 109 -5.27 -1.72 -15.27
CA SER A 109 -6.25 -2.76 -14.90
C SER A 109 -7.71 -2.33 -15.04
N ALA A 110 -8.01 -1.04 -15.22
CA ALA A 110 -9.37 -0.51 -15.22
C ALA A 110 -10.26 -1.03 -16.35
N ALA A 111 -9.67 -1.50 -17.46
CA ALA A 111 -10.44 -2.09 -18.56
C ALA A 111 -10.92 -3.52 -18.26
N ASP A 112 -10.21 -4.24 -17.39
CA ASP A 112 -10.42 -5.68 -17.14
C ASP A 112 -10.89 -5.98 -15.71
N ALA A 113 -11.06 -4.96 -14.87
CA ALA A 113 -11.50 -5.07 -13.48
C ALA A 113 -12.63 -4.09 -13.18
N GLU A 114 -13.61 -4.52 -12.37
CA GLU A 114 -14.64 -3.62 -11.84
C GLU A 114 -14.03 -2.78 -10.70
N TYR A 115 -14.25 -1.47 -10.70
CA TYR A 115 -13.83 -0.57 -9.62
C TYR A 115 -15.04 0.05 -8.92
N VAL A 116 -15.12 -0.13 -7.61
CA VAL A 116 -16.15 0.43 -6.73
C VAL A 116 -15.51 1.38 -5.73
N PHE A 117 -15.54 2.68 -6.02
CA PHE A 117 -15.04 3.73 -5.13
C PHE A 117 -16.11 4.19 -4.14
N GLY A 118 -15.66 4.69 -2.98
CA GLY A 118 -16.53 5.20 -1.93
C GLY A 118 -17.22 4.12 -1.10
N ASP A 119 -16.76 2.87 -1.15
CA ASP A 119 -17.34 1.74 -0.41
C ASP A 119 -16.24 0.90 0.26
N TRP A 120 -16.60 0.07 1.24
CA TRP A 120 -15.65 -0.82 1.91
C TRP A 120 -16.34 -2.01 2.56
N VAL A 121 -15.56 -3.07 2.76
CA VAL A 121 -16.01 -4.28 3.44
C VAL A 121 -16.30 -4.00 4.92
N THR A 122 -17.47 -4.42 5.39
CA THR A 122 -17.89 -4.36 6.81
C THR A 122 -18.01 -5.73 7.46
N SER A 123 -18.29 -6.79 6.69
CA SER A 123 -18.27 -8.17 7.17
C SER A 123 -17.85 -9.16 6.08
N LEU A 124 -17.31 -10.30 6.51
CA LEU A 124 -16.89 -11.43 5.68
C LEU A 124 -17.35 -12.72 6.36
N HIS A 125 -17.98 -13.62 5.60
CA HIS A 125 -18.31 -14.97 6.02
C HIS A 125 -17.84 -15.97 4.97
N ASP A 126 -16.79 -16.72 5.30
CA ASP A 126 -16.27 -17.82 4.47
C ASP A 126 -16.91 -19.14 4.92
N ASP A 127 -17.65 -19.79 4.01
CA ASP A 127 -18.28 -21.09 4.26
C ASP A 127 -17.51 -22.29 3.68
N GLY A 128 -16.34 -22.03 3.06
CA GLY A 128 -15.51 -23.04 2.42
C GLY A 128 -15.74 -23.20 0.91
N ASP A 129 -16.89 -22.76 0.39
CA ASP A 129 -17.20 -22.74 -1.05
C ASP A 129 -17.12 -21.33 -1.65
N GLY A 130 -17.28 -20.30 -0.80
CA GLY A 130 -17.12 -18.91 -1.18
C GLY A 130 -17.16 -17.99 0.03
N VAL A 131 -17.06 -16.69 -0.22
CA VAL A 131 -17.08 -15.66 0.80
C VAL A 131 -18.24 -14.71 0.56
N ASP A 132 -19.18 -14.67 1.50
CA ASP A 132 -20.24 -13.66 1.52
C ASP A 132 -19.69 -12.37 2.12
N VAL A 133 -19.81 -11.28 1.37
CA VAL A 133 -19.23 -9.98 1.70
C VAL A 133 -20.34 -8.96 1.87
N THR A 134 -20.35 -8.26 3.00
CA THR A 134 -21.21 -7.08 3.19
C THR A 134 -20.38 -5.82 3.06
N PHE A 135 -20.92 -4.85 2.34
CA PHE A 135 -20.31 -3.54 2.13
C PHE A 135 -20.95 -2.48 3.03
N ALA A 136 -20.35 -1.31 3.11
CA ALA A 136 -20.87 -0.21 3.92
C ALA A 136 -22.07 0.48 3.25
N HIS A 137 -22.06 0.54 1.92
CA HIS A 137 -23.06 1.25 1.15
C HIS A 137 -23.72 0.38 0.07
N GLY A 138 -22.95 -0.44 -0.65
CA GLY A 138 -23.45 -1.34 -1.68
C GLY A 138 -24.16 -2.58 -1.13
N PRO A 139 -24.86 -3.33 -2.01
CA PRO A 139 -25.48 -4.59 -1.64
C PRO A 139 -24.43 -5.66 -1.35
N SER A 140 -24.73 -6.59 -0.45
CA SER A 140 -23.87 -7.75 -0.21
C SER A 140 -23.69 -8.58 -1.49
N ARG A 141 -22.48 -9.12 -1.68
CA ARG A 141 -22.11 -9.96 -2.84
C ARG A 141 -21.34 -11.18 -2.36
N ARG A 142 -21.37 -12.24 -3.16
CA ARG A 142 -20.57 -13.45 -2.94
C ARG A 142 -19.40 -13.48 -3.92
N PHE A 143 -18.24 -13.91 -3.43
CA PHE A 143 -17.01 -14.05 -4.22
C PHE A 143 -16.36 -15.41 -3.95
N ASP A 144 -15.56 -15.91 -4.88
CA ASP A 144 -14.79 -17.14 -4.69
C ASP A 144 -13.60 -16.92 -3.75
N PHE A 145 -12.99 -15.73 -3.82
CA PHE A 145 -11.88 -15.30 -2.96
C PHE A 145 -11.98 -13.81 -2.59
N VAL A 146 -11.42 -13.46 -1.43
CA VAL A 146 -11.26 -12.07 -0.98
C VAL A 146 -9.81 -11.78 -0.66
N ILE A 147 -9.27 -10.71 -1.22
CA ILE A 147 -7.89 -10.28 -1.00
C ILE A 147 -7.86 -8.89 -0.38
N GLY A 148 -7.31 -8.79 0.83
CA GLY A 148 -7.07 -7.52 1.51
C GLY A 148 -5.79 -6.84 1.00
N ALA A 149 -5.95 -5.73 0.29
CA ALA A 149 -4.90 -4.83 -0.19
C ALA A 149 -5.07 -3.40 0.38
N ASP A 150 -5.76 -3.28 1.52
CA ASP A 150 -6.27 -2.05 2.15
C ASP A 150 -5.31 -1.47 3.19
N GLY A 151 -4.02 -1.80 3.05
CA GLY A 151 -2.90 -1.13 3.68
C GLY A 151 -2.74 -1.35 5.19
N MET A 152 -1.93 -0.48 5.81
CA MET A 152 -1.54 -0.61 7.22
C MET A 152 -2.75 -0.67 8.17
N ARG A 153 -3.85 0.03 7.87
CA ARG A 153 -5.09 0.06 8.67
C ARG A 153 -6.20 -0.89 8.17
N SER A 154 -5.78 -1.95 7.47
CA SER A 154 -6.64 -2.97 6.85
C SER A 154 -7.89 -3.32 7.67
N GLY A 155 -9.05 -3.21 7.03
CA GLY A 155 -10.33 -3.70 7.54
C GLY A 155 -10.43 -5.22 7.40
N VAL A 156 -9.98 -5.77 6.27
CA VAL A 156 -9.98 -7.22 6.02
C VAL A 156 -9.16 -7.96 7.07
N ARG A 157 -7.94 -7.47 7.38
CA ARG A 157 -7.12 -8.05 8.46
C ARG A 157 -7.83 -7.99 9.81
N ARG A 158 -8.55 -6.92 10.13
CA ARG A 158 -9.28 -6.81 11.41
C ARG A 158 -10.40 -7.84 11.53
N LEU A 159 -11.08 -8.15 10.42
CA LEU A 159 -12.17 -9.12 10.37
C LEU A 159 -11.67 -10.56 10.47
N VAL A 160 -10.63 -10.92 9.72
CA VAL A 160 -10.17 -12.32 9.62
C VAL A 160 -9.06 -12.66 10.62
N PHE A 161 -8.23 -11.67 10.97
CA PHE A 161 -7.05 -11.83 11.81
C PHE A 161 -7.09 -10.87 13.02
N PRO A 162 -8.11 -10.94 13.88
CA PRO A 162 -8.35 -9.93 14.92
C PRO A 162 -7.25 -9.85 15.99
N ARG A 163 -6.37 -10.85 16.11
CA ARG A 163 -5.23 -10.83 17.04
C ARG A 163 -4.01 -10.09 16.49
N TYR A 164 -3.94 -9.88 15.17
CA TYR A 164 -2.78 -9.28 14.52
C TYR A 164 -3.07 -7.82 14.22
N ARG A 165 -2.33 -6.94 14.91
CA ARG A 165 -2.42 -5.48 14.79
C ARG A 165 -1.06 -4.92 14.40
N PRO A 166 -1.02 -3.79 13.68
CA PRO A 166 0.23 -3.09 13.44
C PRO A 166 0.88 -2.71 14.77
N GLU A 167 2.17 -3.02 14.90
CA GLU A 167 3.00 -2.66 16.04
C GLU A 167 3.50 -1.22 15.83
N PHE A 168 2.99 -0.30 16.64
CA PHE A 168 3.43 1.10 16.64
C PHE A 168 4.91 1.21 17.05
N GLN A 169 5.70 1.95 16.25
CA GLN A 169 7.15 2.10 16.46
C GLN A 169 7.53 3.41 17.15
N GLY A 170 6.56 4.15 17.71
CA GLY A 170 6.82 5.37 18.48
C GLY A 170 6.93 6.66 17.67
N TYR A 171 6.62 6.63 16.36
CA TYR A 171 6.66 7.80 15.48
C TYR A 171 5.37 7.93 14.66
N TYR A 172 4.98 9.17 14.40
CA TYR A 172 3.96 9.51 13.41
C TYR A 172 4.61 10.25 12.26
N PHE A 173 3.94 10.21 11.11
CA PHE A 173 4.30 11.02 9.97
C PHE A 173 3.07 11.67 9.35
N ALA A 174 3.29 12.85 8.77
CA ALA A 174 2.32 13.62 8.04
C ALA A 174 2.91 14.02 6.70
N ILE A 175 2.11 13.97 5.64
CA ILE A 175 2.47 14.38 4.28
C ILE A 175 1.35 15.27 3.73
N TRP A 176 1.71 16.37 3.08
CA TRP A 176 0.78 17.30 2.45
C TRP A 176 1.48 18.01 1.29
N ASP A 177 0.69 18.62 0.41
CA ASP A 177 1.25 19.42 -0.68
C ASP A 177 1.80 20.75 -0.13
N ALA A 178 3.06 21.06 -0.43
CA ALA A 178 3.69 22.31 -0.04
C ALA A 178 4.74 22.74 -1.05
N ASP A 179 4.93 24.05 -1.18
CA ASP A 179 6.08 24.61 -1.89
C ASP A 179 7.34 24.49 -1.05
N GLY A 180 8.46 24.18 -1.70
CA GLY A 180 9.77 24.16 -1.07
C GLY A 180 10.60 22.93 -1.46
N ASP A 181 11.79 22.83 -0.87
CA ASP A 181 12.69 21.71 -1.08
C ASP A 181 12.48 20.64 0.00
N ASP A 182 11.71 19.60 -0.30
CA ASP A 182 11.43 18.45 0.57
C ASP A 182 12.68 17.60 0.91
N HIS A 183 13.81 17.89 0.26
CA HIS A 183 15.13 17.31 0.52
C HIS A 183 15.99 18.16 1.48
N ASP A 184 15.54 19.35 1.88
CA ASP A 184 16.20 20.17 2.91
C ASP A 184 15.49 19.98 4.27
N LEU A 185 16.00 19.02 5.03
CA LEU A 185 15.39 18.55 6.28
C LEU A 185 15.87 19.39 7.46
N THR A 186 14.92 19.86 8.25
CA THR A 186 15.17 20.37 9.60
C THR A 186 15.03 19.23 10.62
N CYS A 187 16.05 19.07 11.46
CA CYS A 187 16.11 18.02 12.46
C CYS A 187 16.28 18.58 13.88
N SER A 188 15.52 18.00 14.81
CA SER A 188 15.68 18.18 16.24
C SER A 188 15.45 16.83 16.96
N PRO A 189 15.79 16.69 18.25
CA PRO A 189 15.57 15.43 18.95
C PRO A 189 14.11 14.95 18.85
N GLY A 190 13.91 13.84 18.15
CA GLY A 190 12.59 13.23 17.95
C GLY A 190 11.73 13.86 16.85
N VAL A 191 12.23 14.81 16.05
CA VAL A 191 11.48 15.41 14.93
C VAL A 191 12.38 15.57 13.71
N VAL A 192 11.84 15.21 12.55
CA VAL A 192 12.40 15.48 11.23
C VAL A 192 11.29 16.09 10.39
N SER A 193 11.57 17.17 9.68
CA SER A 193 10.56 17.84 8.85
C SER A 193 11.22 18.50 7.65
N ALA A 194 10.50 18.55 6.54
CA ALA A 194 10.82 19.38 5.38
C ALA A 194 9.50 19.99 4.86
N PRO A 195 9.55 20.91 3.88
CA PRO A 195 8.36 21.28 3.13
C PRO A 195 7.57 20.03 2.69
N GLY A 196 6.29 19.99 3.05
CA GLY A 196 5.36 18.93 2.63
C GLY A 196 5.41 17.64 3.46
N TRP A 197 6.33 17.48 4.41
CA TRP A 197 6.29 16.33 5.30
C TRP A 197 6.96 16.52 6.67
N LEU A 198 6.51 15.73 7.62
CA LEU A 198 6.92 15.74 9.02
C LEU A 198 6.92 14.31 9.54
N MET A 199 7.93 13.96 10.32
CA MET A 199 7.94 12.77 11.17
C MET A 199 8.33 13.18 12.59
N TYR A 200 7.57 12.74 13.57
CA TYR A 200 7.84 13.08 14.97
C TYR A 200 7.59 11.89 15.90
N ARG A 201 8.37 11.84 16.97
CA ARG A 201 8.25 10.85 18.02
C ARG A 201 7.08 11.20 18.92
N SER A 202 6.27 10.20 19.27
CA SER A 202 5.18 10.34 20.22
C SER A 202 5.01 9.06 21.04
N PRO A 203 4.83 9.16 22.36
CA PRO A 203 4.48 8.01 23.20
C PRO A 203 2.98 7.67 23.14
N VAL A 204 2.15 8.54 22.54
CA VAL A 204 0.70 8.32 22.46
C VAL A 204 0.42 7.27 21.39
N PRO A 205 -0.22 6.14 21.74
CA PRO A 205 -0.53 5.10 20.77
C PRO A 205 -1.62 5.53 19.78
N PRO A 206 -1.67 4.96 18.56
CA PRO A 206 -2.59 5.41 17.51
C PRO A 206 -4.07 5.36 17.90
N GLU A 207 -4.46 4.41 18.76
CA GLU A 207 -5.84 4.26 19.24
C GLU A 207 -6.32 5.42 20.12
N LEU A 208 -5.39 6.21 20.65
CA LEU A 208 -5.68 7.38 21.49
C LEU A 208 -5.46 8.71 20.76
N MET A 209 -5.06 8.68 19.48
CA MET A 209 -4.89 9.89 18.67
C MET A 209 -6.24 10.28 18.02
N PRO A 210 -6.81 11.45 18.35
CA PRO A 210 -8.06 11.89 17.76
C PRO A 210 -7.87 12.31 16.30
N ASP A 211 -8.74 11.83 15.42
CA ASP A 211 -8.73 12.16 13.98
C ASP A 211 -8.83 13.67 13.71
N SER A 212 -9.43 14.44 14.63
CA SER A 212 -9.57 15.90 14.52
C SER A 212 -8.24 16.67 14.53
N LEU A 213 -7.12 16.03 14.86
CA LEU A 213 -5.79 16.64 14.80
C LEU A 213 -5.24 16.73 13.38
N VAL A 214 -5.88 16.05 12.41
CA VAL A 214 -5.41 15.99 11.03
C VAL A 214 -6.20 16.98 10.18
N ALA A 215 -5.51 17.97 9.63
CA ALA A 215 -6.14 18.93 8.73
C ALA A 215 -6.58 18.25 7.42
N PRO A 216 -7.66 18.75 6.77
CA PRO A 216 -8.01 18.31 5.43
C PRO A 216 -6.82 18.42 4.46
N GLY A 217 -6.62 17.42 3.61
CA GLY A 217 -5.49 17.38 2.67
C GLY A 217 -4.17 16.88 3.26
N VAL A 218 -4.12 16.58 4.57
CA VAL A 218 -2.95 15.95 5.20
C VAL A 218 -3.15 14.45 5.27
N TYR A 219 -2.21 13.70 4.70
CA TYR A 219 -2.08 12.28 4.97
C TYR A 219 -1.34 12.09 6.28
N PHE A 220 -1.99 11.49 7.27
CA PHE A 220 -1.41 11.22 8.58
C PHE A 220 -1.51 9.74 8.92
N ASP A 221 -0.40 9.16 9.37
CA ASP A 221 -0.39 7.80 9.89
C ASP A 221 0.75 7.59 10.90
N SER A 222 0.67 6.46 11.58
CA SER A 222 1.71 5.97 12.48
C SER A 222 2.78 5.19 11.72
N VAL A 223 4.02 5.32 12.13
CA VAL A 223 5.08 4.39 11.76
C VAL A 223 4.81 3.08 12.46
N SER A 224 4.42 2.09 11.66
CA SER A 224 3.99 0.79 12.15
C SER A 224 4.58 -0.36 11.34
N ARG A 225 4.60 -1.55 11.97
CA ARG A 225 5.01 -2.81 11.36
C ARG A 225 3.96 -3.89 11.59
N VAL A 226 3.61 -4.65 10.55
CA VAL A 226 2.73 -5.82 10.66
C VAL A 226 3.58 -7.07 10.62
N ARG A 227 3.36 -7.97 11.58
CA ARG A 227 3.98 -9.30 11.62
C ARG A 227 2.91 -10.35 11.82
N MET A 228 2.78 -11.26 10.85
CA MET A 228 1.79 -12.33 10.87
C MET A 228 2.46 -13.66 10.50
N PRO A 229 2.11 -14.77 11.17
CA PRO A 229 2.66 -16.09 10.84
C PRO A 229 2.05 -16.68 9.56
N SER A 230 0.82 -16.27 9.22
CA SER A 230 0.17 -16.56 7.94
C SER A 230 -0.55 -15.30 7.46
N VAL A 231 -0.62 -15.12 6.14
CA VAL A 231 -1.38 -14.05 5.49
C VAL A 231 -2.64 -14.56 4.79
N SER A 232 -2.98 -15.83 4.97
CA SER A 232 -4.20 -16.45 4.43
C SER A 232 -4.95 -17.26 5.49
N SER A 233 -6.27 -17.32 5.33
CA SER A 233 -7.18 -18.15 6.12
C SER A 233 -8.39 -18.48 5.25
N GLY A 234 -8.55 -19.75 4.89
CA GLY A 234 -9.58 -20.19 3.96
C GLY A 234 -9.47 -19.48 2.61
N ARG A 235 -10.56 -18.88 2.15
CA ARG A 235 -10.66 -18.14 0.89
C ARG A 235 -10.30 -16.66 1.01
N VAL A 236 -9.72 -16.24 2.15
CA VAL A 236 -9.27 -14.85 2.37
C VAL A 236 -7.75 -14.77 2.51
N ALA A 237 -7.12 -13.84 1.79
CA ALA A 237 -5.69 -13.55 1.92
C ALA A 237 -5.39 -12.05 2.02
N LEU A 238 -4.19 -11.69 2.46
CA LEU A 238 -3.71 -10.31 2.61
C LEU A 238 -2.42 -10.08 1.79
N ILE A 239 -2.32 -8.92 1.14
CA ILE A 239 -1.11 -8.49 0.42
C ILE A 239 -0.73 -7.03 0.74
N GLY A 240 0.52 -6.69 0.43
CA GLY A 240 1.09 -5.38 0.74
C GLY A 240 1.07 -5.09 2.24
N ASP A 241 0.86 -3.81 2.57
CA ASP A 241 0.88 -3.36 3.96
C ASP A 241 -0.23 -3.97 4.83
N ALA A 242 -1.25 -4.58 4.22
CA ALA A 242 -2.27 -5.31 4.96
C ALA A 242 -1.72 -6.58 5.64
N GLY A 243 -0.77 -7.30 5.01
CA GLY A 243 -0.24 -8.55 5.53
C GLY A 243 1.13 -8.44 6.20
N TYR A 244 2.02 -7.63 5.63
CA TYR A 244 3.45 -7.58 6.02
C TYR A 244 4.05 -6.17 5.93
N GLY A 245 3.20 -5.15 6.12
CA GLY A 245 3.62 -3.75 6.01
C GLY A 245 4.73 -3.37 6.97
N SER A 246 5.66 -2.55 6.50
CA SER A 246 6.70 -1.94 7.30
C SER A 246 6.95 -0.53 6.80
N THR A 247 6.55 0.46 7.61
CA THR A 247 6.57 1.87 7.19
C THR A 247 8.00 2.35 6.89
N LEU A 248 8.98 1.97 7.72
CA LEU A 248 10.39 2.37 7.59
C LEU A 248 11.26 1.29 6.92
N GLY A 249 10.78 0.69 5.83
CA GLY A 249 11.53 -0.33 5.09
C GLY A 249 11.95 0.08 3.67
N GLY A 250 11.32 1.11 3.09
CA GLY A 250 11.55 1.52 1.68
C GLY A 250 11.13 0.50 0.62
N MET A 251 10.76 -0.73 1.01
CA MET A 251 10.51 -1.86 0.10
C MET A 251 9.02 -2.18 -0.13
N GLY A 252 8.10 -1.47 0.53
CA GLY A 252 6.67 -1.79 0.51
C GLY A 252 6.06 -1.83 -0.89
N THR A 253 6.39 -0.84 -1.73
CA THR A 253 5.87 -0.73 -3.11
C THR A 253 6.36 -1.86 -4.01
N GLY A 254 7.66 -2.12 -4.02
CA GLY A 254 8.22 -3.20 -4.82
C GLY A 254 7.69 -4.57 -4.40
N LEU A 255 7.61 -4.82 -3.09
CA LEU A 255 7.06 -6.07 -2.56
C LEU A 255 5.56 -6.22 -2.87
N ALA A 256 4.79 -5.12 -2.85
CA ALA A 256 3.38 -5.13 -3.26
C ALA A 256 3.21 -5.57 -4.72
N VAL A 257 4.04 -5.08 -5.64
CA VAL A 257 3.98 -5.46 -7.06
C VAL A 257 4.42 -6.92 -7.27
N VAL A 258 5.50 -7.35 -6.62
CA VAL A 258 6.00 -8.73 -6.74
C VAL A 258 5.03 -9.73 -6.14
N SER A 259 4.48 -9.45 -4.95
CA SER A 259 3.53 -10.34 -4.29
C SER A 259 2.21 -10.47 -5.05
N ALA A 260 1.75 -9.39 -5.70
CA ALA A 260 0.58 -9.44 -6.58
C ALA A 260 0.79 -10.41 -7.74
N TYR A 261 1.96 -10.36 -8.39
CA TYR A 261 2.34 -11.29 -9.45
C TYR A 261 2.39 -12.74 -8.96
N VAL A 262 3.08 -13.00 -7.84
CA VAL A 262 3.22 -14.35 -7.28
C VAL A 262 1.87 -14.91 -6.85
N LEU A 263 1.08 -14.15 -6.09
CA LEU A 263 -0.23 -14.60 -5.60
C LEU A 263 -1.16 -14.97 -6.76
N ALA A 264 -1.26 -14.12 -7.77
CA ALA A 264 -2.12 -14.39 -8.93
C ALA A 264 -1.68 -15.68 -9.67
N GLY A 265 -0.37 -15.89 -9.82
CA GLY A 265 0.17 -17.10 -10.44
C GLY A 265 -0.14 -18.37 -9.62
N GLU A 266 0.03 -18.32 -8.30
CA GLU A 266 -0.28 -19.45 -7.40
C GLU A 266 -1.79 -19.75 -7.38
N MET A 267 -2.65 -18.71 -7.38
CA MET A 267 -4.10 -18.91 -7.48
C MET A 267 -4.50 -19.55 -8.82
N ALA A 268 -3.88 -19.13 -9.92
CA ALA A 268 -4.13 -19.71 -11.24
C ALA A 268 -3.69 -21.19 -11.33
N ALA A 269 -2.57 -21.53 -10.67
CA ALA A 269 -2.06 -22.90 -10.64
C ALA A 269 -2.84 -23.81 -9.67
N GLY A 270 -3.26 -23.28 -8.53
CA GLY A 270 -3.87 -24.03 -7.42
C GLY A 270 -5.40 -24.15 -7.47
N GLY A 271 -6.12 -23.22 -8.10
CA GLY A 271 -7.58 -23.20 -8.08
C GLY A 271 -8.15 -23.29 -6.65
N ASP A 272 -9.14 -24.16 -6.43
CA ASP A 272 -9.71 -24.39 -5.09
C ASP A 272 -8.72 -24.96 -4.07
N ALA A 273 -7.63 -25.62 -4.50
CA ALA A 273 -6.61 -26.11 -3.58
C ALA A 273 -5.87 -24.96 -2.87
N PHE A 274 -5.93 -23.74 -3.41
CA PHE A 274 -5.42 -22.53 -2.75
C PHE A 274 -6.16 -22.23 -1.43
N ALA A 275 -7.44 -22.56 -1.34
CA ALA A 275 -8.25 -22.36 -0.12
C ALA A 275 -7.93 -23.38 0.99
N ALA A 276 -7.21 -24.47 0.69
CA ALA A 276 -6.97 -25.57 1.63
C ALA A 276 -5.91 -25.27 2.71
N THR A 277 -5.23 -24.12 2.66
CA THR A 277 -4.28 -23.71 3.71
C THR A 277 -5.03 -23.29 4.97
N LYS A 278 -5.12 -24.19 5.95
CA LYS A 278 -5.49 -23.84 7.33
C LYS A 278 -4.30 -23.19 8.05
N PRO A 279 -4.52 -22.14 8.85
CA PRO A 279 -3.48 -21.46 9.62
C PRO A 279 -2.89 -22.33 10.73
#